data_AF-A0A117MH79-F1
#
_entry.id   AF-A0A117MH79-F1
#
_cell.length_a   1.000
_cell.length_b   1.000
_cell.length_c   1.000
_cell.angle_alpha   90.00
_cell.angle_beta   90.00
_cell.angle_gamma   90.00
#
_symmetry.space_group_name_H-M   'P 1'
#
loop_
_entity.id
_entity.type
_entity.pdbx_description
1 polymer ?
#
loop_
_entity_poly.entity_id
_entity_poly.type
_entity_poly.pdbx_seq_one_letter_code
_entity_poly.pdbx_strand_id
1 'polypeptide(L)' 'MKRLHIQLIAILSGIILILSSIGAYLGAISYAISALATIIIFPAFIISIGLLLSAGLKDGDIPFMGY' A
#
# COMPACT_ATOMS: atom_id res chain seq x y z
N MET A 1 -2.32 8.33 14.51
CA MET A 1 -1.93 9.09 13.29
C MET A 1 -3.14 9.79 12.71
N LYS A 2 -3.02 11.04 12.25
CA LYS A 2 -4.11 11.72 11.52
C LYS A 2 -4.39 10.99 10.19
N ARG A 3 -5.65 10.93 9.75
CA ARG A 3 -6.07 10.27 8.49
C ARG A 3 -5.24 10.72 7.28
N LEU A 4 -4.92 12.01 7.21
CA LEU A 4 -4.07 12.59 6.17
C LEU A 4 -2.68 11.96 6.10
N HIS A 5 -2.06 11.61 7.24
CA HIS A 5 -0.76 10.92 7.23
C HIS A 5 -0.87 9.51 6.65
N ILE A 6 -1.95 8.78 6.98
CA ILE A 6 -2.17 7.42 6.45
C ILE A 6 -2.40 7.47 4.93
N GLN A 7 -3.16 8.46 4.46
CA GLN A 7 -3.35 8.71 3.02
C GLN A 7 -2.04 9.02 2.30
N LEU A 8 -1.21 9.91 2.89
CA LEU A 8 0.09 10.24 2.31
C LEU A 8 1.02 9.03 2.24
N ILE A 9 1.09 8.23 3.30
CA ILE A 9 1.91 7.01 3.31
C ILE A 9 1.42 6.03 2.25
N ALA A 10 0.10 5.81 2.14
CA ALA A 10 -0.47 4.92 1.12
C ALA A 10 -0.14 5.41 -0.31
N ILE A 11 -0.29 6.71 -0.58
CA ILE A 11 0.01 7.27 -1.90
C ILE A 11 1.50 7.16 -2.21
N LEU A 12 2.38 7.58 -1.30
CA LEU A 12 3.82 7.57 -1.52
C LEU A 12 4.37 6.15 -1.69
N SER A 13 3.97 5.23 -0.82
CA SER A 13 4.38 3.83 -0.95
C SER A 13 3.85 3.19 -2.24
N GLY A 14 2.61 3.48 -2.65
CA GLY A 14 2.06 3.04 -3.92
C GLY A 14 2.85 3.57 -5.13
N ILE A 15 3.20 4.86 -5.14
CA ILE A 15 4.02 5.46 -6.20
C ILE A 15 5.38 4.78 -6.29
N ILE A 16 6.05 4.53 -5.15
CA ILE A 16 7.37 3.88 -5.13
C ILE A 16 7.28 2.45 -5.70
N LEU A 17 6.24 1.69 -5.34
CA LEU A 17 6.03 0.34 -5.87
C LEU A 17 5.81 0.35 -7.40
N ILE A 18 4.99 1.28 -7.89
CA ILE A 18 4.73 1.44 -9.33
C ILE A 18 6.03 1.81 -10.06
N LEU A 19 6.76 2.81 -9.57
CA LEU A 19 8.02 3.24 -10.19
C LEU A 19 9.08 2.14 -10.15
N SER A 20 9.15 1.37 -9.06
CA SER A 20 10.04 0.21 -8.96
C SER A 20 9.72 -0.84 -10.02
N SER A 21 8.44 -1.18 -10.21
CA SER A 21 8.00 -2.15 -11.21
C SER A 21 8.28 -1.66 -12.63
N ILE A 22 7.95 -0.40 -12.94
CA ILE A 22 8.22 0.21 -14.25
C ILE A 22 9.73 0.26 -14.51
N GLY A 23 10.51 0.66 -13.51
CA GLY A 23 11.96 0.74 -13.61
C GLY A 23 12.60 -0.62 -13.91
N ALA A 24 12.12 -1.69 -13.28
CA ALA A 24 12.59 -3.04 -13.58
C ALA A 24 12.18 -3.49 -14.99
N TYR A 25 10.93 -3.24 -15.38
CA TYR A 25 10.40 -3.60 -16.70
C TYR A 25 11.16 -2.91 -17.85
N LEU A 26 11.47 -1.62 -17.69
CA LEU A 26 12.23 -0.84 -18.67
C LEU A 26 13.74 -1.10 -18.62
N GLY A 27 14.22 -1.92 -17.69
CA GLY A 27 15.65 -2.19 -17.48
C GLY A 27 16.43 -1.03 -16.86
N ALA A 28 15.75 -0.03 -16.29
CA ALA A 28 16.38 1.11 -15.61
C ALA A 28 16.99 0.72 -14.25
N ILE A 29 16.42 -0.30 -13.58
CA ILE A 29 16.98 -0.92 -12.37
C ILE A 29 16.97 -2.43 -12.51
N SER A 30 17.86 -3.11 -11.78
CA SER A 30 17.87 -4.59 -11.78
C SER A 30 16.66 -5.14 -11.03
N TYR A 31 16.22 -6.35 -11.42
CA TYR A 31 15.15 -7.06 -10.72
C TYR A 31 15.45 -7.29 -9.24
N ALA A 32 16.72 -7.46 -8.88
CA ALA A 32 17.14 -7.59 -7.48
C ALA A 32 16.86 -6.30 -6.68
N ILE A 33 17.20 -5.12 -7.22
CA ILE A 33 16.93 -3.84 -6.58
C ILE A 33 15.40 -3.62 -6.46
N SER A 34 14.66 -3.95 -7.51
CA SER A 34 13.20 -3.82 -7.51
C SER A 34 12.52 -4.74 -6.48
N ALA A 35 13.00 -5.98 -6.35
CA ALA A 35 12.51 -6.94 -5.36
C ALA A 35 12.77 -6.44 -3.93
N LEU A 36 13.98 -5.94 -3.64
CA LEU A 36 14.31 -5.37 -2.33
C LEU A 36 13.43 -4.15 -1.99
N ALA A 37 13.25 -3.23 -2.94
CA ALA A 37 12.36 -2.08 -2.77
C ALA A 37 10.92 -2.53 -2.49
N THR A 38 10.45 -3.57 -3.18
CA THR A 38 9.11 -4.13 -2.98
C THR A 38 8.95 -4.75 -1.60
N ILE A 39 9.90 -5.59 -1.16
CA ILE A 39 9.86 -6.24 0.16
C ILE A 39 9.77 -5.21 1.29
N ILE A 40 10.49 -4.09 1.16
CA ILE A 40 10.53 -3.05 2.20
C ILE A 40 9.27 -2.18 2.18
N ILE A 41 8.81 -1.78 0.98
CA ILE A 41 7.75 -0.75 0.84
C ILE A 41 6.35 -1.37 0.83
N PHE A 42 6.19 -2.61 0.37
CA PHE A 42 4.89 -3.28 0.27
C PHE A 42 4.13 -3.38 1.61
N PRO A 43 4.78 -3.73 2.75
CA PRO A 43 4.10 -3.72 4.05
C PRO A 43 3.54 -2.34 4.42
N ALA A 44 4.30 -1.27 4.18
CA ALA A 44 3.86 0.09 4.47
C ALA A 44 2.62 0.48 3.64
N PHE A 45 2.57 0.04 2.37
CA PHE A 45 1.41 0.23 1.50
C PHE A 45 0.19 -0.54 2.00
N ILE A 46 0.32 -1.85 2.22
CA ILE A 46 -0.79 -2.73 2.63
C ILE A 46 -1.38 -2.31 3.97
N ILE A 47 -0.54 -2.03 4.97
CA ILE A 47 -1.01 -1.59 6.29
C ILE A 47 -1.78 -0.26 6.17
N SER A 48 -1.26 0.69 5.40
CA SER A 48 -1.91 2.00 5.25
C SER A 48 -3.24 1.90 4.51
N ILE A 49 -3.32 1.08 3.46
CA ILE A 49 -4.57 0.81 2.75
C ILE A 49 -5.57 0.10 3.66
N GLY A 50 -5.14 -0.93 4.41
CA GLY A 50 -5.98 -1.65 5.36
C GLY A 50 -6.59 -0.70 6.40
N LEU A 51 -5.77 0.18 7.00
CA LEU A 51 -6.25 1.19 7.95
C LEU A 51 -7.24 2.17 7.34
N LEU A 52 -7.04 2.60 6.08
CA LEU A 52 -7.96 3.50 5.40
C LEU A 52 -9.30 2.83 5.08
N LEU A 53 -9.28 1.55 4.69
CA LEU A 53 -10.48 0.76 4.44
C LEU A 53 -11.24 0.51 5.74
N SER A 54 -10.55 0.10 6.81
CA SER A 54 -11.16 -0.11 8.12
C SER A 54 -11.75 1.18 8.70
N ALA A 55 -11.13 2.34 8.48
CA ALA A 55 -11.68 3.62 8.90
C ALA A 55 -12.92 4.06 8.09
N GLY A 56 -13.18 3.43 6.95
CA GLY A 56 -14.36 3.63 6.13
C GLY A 56 -15.53 2.70 6.47
N LEU A 57 -15.27 1.58 7.17
CA LEU A 57 -16.30 0.65 7.61
C LEU A 57 -17.06 1.26 8.79
N LYS A 58 -18.37 1.48 8.63
CA LYS A 58 -19.28 1.69 9.76
C LYS A 58 -19.81 0.33 10.22
N ASP A 59 -20.21 0.22 11.49
CA ASP A 59 -20.69 -1.03 12.12
C ASP A 59 -21.86 -1.74 11.40
N GLY A 60 -22.45 -1.14 10.35
CA GLY A 60 -23.47 -1.75 9.49
C GLY A 60 -23.01 -2.21 8.10
N ASP A 61 -21.75 -1.97 7.72
CA ASP A 61 -21.21 -2.28 6.38
C ASP A 61 -20.52 -3.65 6.30
N ILE A 62 -20.55 -4.44 7.37
CA ILE A 62 -20.09 -5.83 7.39
C ILE A 62 -21.32 -6.72 7.16
N PRO A 63 -21.64 -7.13 5.91
CA PRO A 63 -22.67 -8.12 5.70
C PRO A 63 -22.15 -9.44 6.30
N PHE A 64 -22.79 -9.92 7.36
CA PHE A 64 -22.63 -11.26 7.94
C PHE A 64 -21.47 -11.53 8.93
N MET A 65 -21.22 -10.66 9.92
CA MET A 65 -20.74 -11.14 11.23
C MET A 65 -21.97 -11.50 12.06
N GLY A 66 -22.31 -12.79 12.06
CA GLY A 66 -23.62 -13.33 12.47
C GLY A 66 -24.08 -13.03 13.90
N TYR A 67 -25.41 -12.99 14.03
CA TYR A 67 -26.11 -13.42 15.25
C TYR A 67 -25.76 -14.87 15.58
#